data_AF-A0AAU9VN33-F1
#
_entry.id   AF-A0AAU9VN33-F1
#
_cell.length_a   1.000
_cell.length_b   1.000
_cell.length_c   1.000
_cell.angle_alpha   90.00
_cell.angle_beta   90.00
_cell.angle_gamma   90.00
#
_symmetry.space_group_name_H-M   'P 1'
#
loop_
_entity.id
_entity.type
_entity.pdbx_description
1 polymer ?
#
loop_
_entity_poly.entity_id
_entity_poly.type
_entity_poly.pdbx_seq_one_letter_code
_entity_poly.pdbx_strand_id
1 'polypeptide(L)'
;MHLIPLNLVKRRLEYLLSNSLVDQDHLRQALKRMPWTTEYKAARLPTDLSEIGFWKAEEYQKLGYPASEFVLEGLLSPEHGEVWAPLPRIVEFVFNCGQNGWTFEMIETFQKLCWRYCILVEETYGISECLITLHSLTHLPEDITRFSSPDNFWCFQFERAVGRYVKQSSNNKGIEKSFARRESQQEFIKAWSLEKKQWKIASSKTGSYDQQKMVASSLQAAKDLVRWCELVRVDTIRANNGVLVGKGEIEALQRDERLSIKDYFRNVPGFGEAPDTAAVYRSALVERAHASACGTVYHTGDDAVVSQGANMSIVKILKFYLVFVNQEYIPIVTGDSYRIATDALGNILRHPLSDTIVIEPFETCTCFQVQDLIRKVMLYPFQPGKFAVVDPMRSRIPIPQVLVPVSPQVGEMVSVQGGDEELWRAEVRAVDHGHKTIRGYFFVKHHQWNENQLWKRESMGHAMDTNHFKSIVSILDGQWHGPYWK
;
A
#
# COMPACT_ATOMS: atom_id res chain seq x y z
N MET A 1 -1.16 2.20 -19.01
CA MET A 1 -1.03 3.52 -18.36
C MET A 1 -2.22 3.85 -17.46
N HIS A 2 -3.43 3.94 -18.02
CA HIS A 2 -4.66 4.07 -17.25
C HIS A 2 -5.44 2.77 -17.07
N LEU A 3 -4.81 1.64 -17.46
CA LEU A 3 -5.45 0.34 -17.48
C LEU A 3 -6.11 0.03 -16.14
N ILE A 4 -5.34 0.12 -15.05
CA ILE A 4 -5.86 -0.20 -13.72
C ILE A 4 -6.85 0.87 -13.23
N PRO A 5 -6.49 2.18 -13.14
CA PRO A 5 -7.41 3.15 -12.56
C PRO A 5 -8.65 3.44 -13.41
N LEU A 6 -8.51 3.60 -14.73
CA LEU A 6 -9.64 3.95 -15.61
C LEU A 6 -10.39 2.74 -16.17
N ASN A 7 -9.71 1.64 -16.48
CA ASN A 7 -10.40 0.51 -17.13
C ASN A 7 -10.88 -0.54 -16.13
N LEU A 8 -10.26 -0.64 -14.95
CA LEU A 8 -10.71 -1.55 -13.89
C LEU A 8 -11.50 -0.79 -12.83
N VAL A 9 -10.86 0.13 -12.09
CA VAL A 9 -11.48 0.79 -10.93
C VAL A 9 -12.66 1.67 -11.34
N LYS A 10 -12.44 2.63 -12.24
CA LYS A 10 -13.52 3.51 -12.75
C LYS A 10 -14.67 2.69 -13.32
N ARG A 11 -14.40 1.74 -14.20
CA ARG A 11 -15.46 0.98 -14.86
C ARG A 11 -16.30 0.16 -13.88
N ARG A 12 -15.68 -0.48 -12.88
CA ARG A 12 -16.45 -1.19 -11.85
C ARG A 12 -17.23 -0.24 -10.98
N LEU A 13 -16.65 0.90 -10.60
CA LEU A 13 -17.38 1.91 -9.85
C LEU A 13 -18.59 2.42 -10.63
N GLU A 14 -18.41 2.78 -11.91
CA GLU A 14 -19.50 3.23 -12.79
C GLU A 14 -20.57 2.16 -12.95
N TYR A 15 -20.20 0.88 -13.04
CA TYR A 15 -21.16 -0.22 -13.06
C TYR A 15 -21.99 -0.26 -11.76
N LEU A 16 -21.34 -0.22 -10.60
CA LEU A 16 -22.00 -0.23 -9.30
C LEU A 16 -22.96 0.97 -9.14
N LEU A 17 -22.51 2.15 -9.55
CA LEU A 17 -23.27 3.38 -9.46
C LEU A 17 -24.46 3.41 -10.43
N SER A 18 -24.26 3.01 -11.68
CA SER A 18 -25.30 3.05 -12.73
C SER A 18 -26.41 2.04 -12.47
N ASN A 19 -26.10 0.94 -11.80
CA ASN A 19 -27.06 -0.10 -11.42
C ASN A 19 -27.63 0.09 -10.00
N SER A 20 -27.35 1.23 -9.33
CA SER A 20 -27.80 1.51 -7.96
C SER A 20 -27.43 0.42 -6.94
N LEU A 21 -26.26 -0.22 -7.14
CA LEU A 21 -25.75 -1.29 -6.27
C LEU A 21 -24.96 -0.75 -5.07
N VAL A 22 -24.70 0.56 -5.04
CA VAL A 22 -24.03 1.27 -3.97
C VAL A 22 -24.80 2.55 -3.67
N ASP A 23 -25.01 2.83 -2.38
CA ASP A 23 -25.56 4.10 -1.93
C ASP A 23 -24.54 5.23 -2.13
N GLN A 24 -24.88 6.15 -3.04
CA GLN A 24 -24.02 7.26 -3.43
C GLN A 24 -23.81 8.28 -2.31
N ASP A 25 -24.81 8.53 -1.47
CA ASP A 25 -24.70 9.52 -0.40
C ASP A 25 -23.85 8.97 0.73
N HIS A 26 -24.01 7.69 1.08
CA HIS A 26 -23.12 7.03 2.03
C HIS A 26 -21.67 6.99 1.53
N LEU A 27 -21.44 6.62 0.26
CA LEU A 27 -20.11 6.63 -0.32
C LEU A 27 -19.49 8.04 -0.32
N ARG A 28 -20.25 9.07 -0.69
CA ARG A 28 -19.80 10.47 -0.65
C ARG A 28 -19.38 10.88 0.76
N GLN A 29 -20.17 10.53 1.76
CA GLN A 29 -19.84 10.84 3.16
C GLN A 29 -18.61 10.06 3.64
N ALA A 30 -18.46 8.79 3.26
CA ALA A 30 -17.29 7.99 3.57
C ALA A 30 -16.01 8.56 2.94
N LEU A 31 -16.06 8.98 1.68
CA LEU A 31 -14.93 9.63 0.99
C LEU A 31 -14.51 10.95 1.66
N LYS A 32 -15.46 11.76 2.14
CA LYS A 32 -15.17 12.98 2.89
C LYS A 32 -14.52 12.72 4.26
N ARG A 33 -14.79 11.55 4.86
CA ARG A 33 -14.20 11.13 6.15
C ARG A 33 -12.78 10.55 6.00
N MET A 34 -12.31 10.30 4.78
CA MET A 34 -10.96 9.79 4.57
C MET A 34 -9.90 10.76 5.13
N PRO A 35 -9.01 10.32 6.03
CA PRO A 35 -8.05 11.19 6.71
C PRO A 35 -6.78 11.39 5.87
N TRP A 36 -6.95 11.95 4.67
CA TRP A 36 -5.84 12.12 3.72
C TRP A 36 -4.64 12.88 4.33
N THR A 37 -3.45 12.29 4.23
CA THR A 37 -2.21 12.96 4.64
C THR A 37 -1.93 14.19 3.76
N THR A 38 -1.01 15.05 4.22
CA THR A 38 -0.58 16.23 3.48
C THR A 38 -0.05 15.89 2.08
N GLU A 39 0.66 14.78 1.93
CA GLU A 39 1.19 14.29 0.65
C GLU A 39 0.05 13.93 -0.32
N TYR A 40 -0.98 13.24 0.18
CA TYR A 40 -2.14 12.90 -0.63
C TYR A 40 -2.93 14.13 -1.07
N LYS A 41 -3.07 15.12 -0.16
CA LYS A 41 -3.75 16.41 -0.40
C LYS A 41 -3.02 17.32 -1.39
N ALA A 42 -1.71 17.15 -1.57
CA ALA A 42 -0.95 17.87 -2.59
C ALA A 42 -1.31 17.44 -4.03
N ALA A 43 -2.08 16.38 -4.17
CA ALA A 43 -2.51 15.78 -5.43
C ALA A 43 -4.04 15.64 -5.50
N ARG A 44 -4.59 15.21 -6.64
CA ARG A 44 -6.05 15.09 -6.84
C ARG A 44 -6.65 14.01 -5.94
N LEU A 45 -7.80 14.25 -5.32
CA LEU A 45 -8.44 13.31 -4.40
C LEU A 45 -9.89 12.98 -4.83
N PRO A 46 -10.34 11.73 -4.63
CA PRO A 46 -11.71 11.31 -4.93
C PRO A 46 -12.67 11.80 -3.83
N THR A 47 -12.91 13.10 -3.72
CA THR A 47 -13.71 13.68 -2.61
C THR A 47 -15.14 13.99 -2.97
N ASP A 48 -15.44 14.28 -4.23
CA ASP A 48 -16.78 14.59 -4.69
C ASP A 48 -17.21 13.68 -5.85
N LEU A 49 -18.22 12.85 -5.59
CA LEU A 49 -18.87 12.01 -6.58
C LEU A 49 -19.63 12.80 -7.64
N SER A 50 -20.03 14.05 -7.36
CA SER A 50 -20.68 14.89 -8.38
C SER A 50 -19.77 15.18 -9.58
N GLU A 51 -18.45 15.17 -9.35
CA GLU A 51 -17.43 15.40 -10.37
C GLU A 51 -16.84 14.10 -10.93
N ILE A 52 -17.44 12.93 -10.66
CA ILE A 52 -16.90 11.62 -11.06
C ILE A 52 -16.59 11.52 -12.57
N GLY A 53 -17.39 12.18 -13.42
CA GLY A 53 -17.15 12.25 -14.86
C GLY A 53 -15.89 13.04 -15.25
N PHE A 54 -15.39 13.90 -14.36
CA PHE A 54 -14.18 14.71 -14.54
C PHE A 54 -12.94 14.13 -13.85
N TRP A 55 -13.11 13.14 -12.98
CA TRP A 55 -12.01 12.46 -12.30
C TRP A 55 -10.99 11.93 -13.31
N LYS A 56 -9.71 12.09 -12.97
CA LYS A 56 -8.60 11.52 -13.73
C LYS A 56 -8.13 10.23 -13.07
N ALA A 57 -7.18 9.57 -13.71
CA ALA A 57 -6.65 8.30 -13.25
C ALA A 57 -6.09 8.37 -11.83
N GLU A 58 -5.60 9.53 -11.38
CA GLU A 58 -5.07 9.72 -10.03
C GLU A 58 -6.15 9.62 -8.94
N GLU A 59 -7.33 10.23 -9.16
CA GLU A 59 -8.48 10.11 -8.27
C GLU A 59 -8.94 8.65 -8.17
N TYR A 60 -9.06 7.95 -9.30
CA TYR A 60 -9.43 6.53 -9.33
C TYR A 60 -8.36 5.61 -8.73
N GLN A 61 -7.08 5.95 -8.88
CA GLN A 61 -5.99 5.21 -8.23
C GLN A 61 -6.14 5.29 -6.72
N LYS A 62 -6.34 6.50 -6.17
CA LYS A 62 -6.49 6.71 -4.72
C LYS A 62 -7.80 6.15 -4.17
N LEU A 63 -8.85 6.14 -4.98
CA LEU A 63 -10.06 5.40 -4.67
C LEU A 63 -9.75 3.91 -4.58
N GLY A 64 -9.15 3.33 -5.62
CA GLY A 64 -8.81 1.90 -5.66
C GLY A 64 -7.98 1.47 -4.45
N TYR A 65 -6.87 2.16 -4.19
CA TYR A 65 -6.09 2.02 -2.97
C TYR A 65 -5.47 3.36 -2.56
N PRO A 66 -5.59 3.77 -1.28
CA PRO A 66 -6.05 2.97 -0.15
C PRO A 66 -7.54 3.10 0.21
N ALA A 67 -8.31 3.98 -0.42
CA ALA A 67 -9.61 4.37 0.15
C ALA A 67 -10.70 3.29 0.08
N SER A 68 -10.84 2.57 -1.03
CA SER A 68 -12.02 1.74 -1.30
C SER A 68 -12.23 0.61 -0.32
N GLU A 69 -11.17 0.14 0.34
CA GLU A 69 -11.31 -0.87 1.39
C GLU A 69 -12.14 -0.36 2.56
N PHE A 70 -12.06 0.94 2.87
CA PHE A 70 -12.72 1.54 4.02
C PHE A 70 -14.04 2.21 3.63
N VAL A 71 -14.08 2.89 2.48
CA VAL A 71 -15.26 3.67 2.08
C VAL A 71 -16.39 2.85 1.47
N LEU A 72 -16.10 1.63 1.03
CA LEU A 72 -17.11 0.67 0.54
C LEU A 72 -17.53 -0.34 1.60
N GLU A 73 -17.00 -0.23 2.82
CA GLU A 73 -17.39 -1.10 3.93
C GLU A 73 -18.91 -1.01 4.17
N GLY A 74 -19.57 -2.17 4.15
CA GLY A 74 -21.02 -2.27 4.36
C GLY A 74 -21.87 -1.74 3.20
N LEU A 75 -21.27 -1.26 2.10
CA LEU A 75 -22.00 -0.74 0.93
C LEU A 75 -22.16 -1.75 -0.21
N LEU A 76 -21.33 -2.80 -0.23
CA LEU A 76 -21.37 -3.83 -1.27
C LEU A 76 -22.10 -5.07 -0.76
N SER A 77 -22.93 -5.67 -1.62
CA SER A 77 -23.42 -7.03 -1.40
C SER A 77 -22.24 -8.02 -1.36
N PRO A 78 -22.40 -9.21 -0.73
CA PRO A 78 -21.32 -10.20 -0.70
C PRO A 78 -20.77 -10.55 -2.09
N GLU A 79 -21.65 -10.65 -3.09
CA GLU A 79 -21.29 -10.92 -4.48
C GLU A 79 -20.41 -9.81 -5.07
N HIS A 80 -20.82 -8.55 -4.99
CA HIS A 80 -20.03 -7.43 -5.55
C HIS A 80 -18.78 -7.13 -4.72
N GLY A 81 -18.82 -7.37 -3.42
CA GLY A 81 -17.68 -7.30 -2.53
C GLY A 81 -16.59 -8.30 -2.92
N GLU A 82 -16.98 -9.54 -3.26
CA GLU A 82 -16.03 -10.56 -3.74
C GLU A 82 -15.33 -10.11 -5.03
N VAL A 83 -16.06 -9.51 -5.97
CA VAL A 83 -15.45 -9.00 -7.21
C VAL A 83 -14.58 -7.76 -6.98
N TRP A 84 -14.93 -6.91 -6.00
CA TRP A 84 -14.15 -5.71 -5.71
C TRP A 84 -12.86 -6.01 -4.93
N ALA A 85 -12.85 -7.01 -4.05
CA ALA A 85 -11.73 -7.31 -3.15
C ALA A 85 -10.34 -7.44 -3.82
N PRO A 86 -10.18 -8.01 -5.04
CA PRO A 86 -8.90 -8.02 -5.74
C PRO A 86 -8.42 -6.64 -6.22
N LEU A 87 -9.32 -5.68 -6.48
CA LEU A 87 -8.96 -4.39 -7.10
C LEU A 87 -8.01 -3.55 -6.24
N PRO A 88 -8.26 -3.31 -4.94
CA PRO A 88 -7.31 -2.61 -4.08
C PRO A 88 -5.92 -3.23 -4.08
N ARG A 89 -5.84 -4.58 -4.16
CA ARG A 89 -4.58 -5.32 -4.19
C ARG A 89 -3.84 -5.11 -5.50
N ILE A 90 -4.56 -5.18 -6.62
CA ILE A 90 -3.99 -4.93 -7.95
C ILE A 90 -3.42 -3.49 -8.02
N VAL A 91 -4.15 -2.52 -7.46
CA VAL A 91 -3.69 -1.12 -7.38
C VAL A 91 -2.46 -0.99 -6.47
N GLU A 92 -2.50 -1.59 -5.27
CA GLU A 92 -1.40 -1.56 -4.30
C GLU A 92 -0.11 -2.20 -4.84
N PHE A 93 -0.21 -3.37 -5.48
CA PHE A 93 0.93 -4.03 -6.11
C PHE A 93 1.62 -3.13 -7.14
N VAL A 94 0.83 -2.44 -7.96
CA VAL A 94 1.38 -1.67 -9.09
C VAL A 94 1.87 -0.29 -8.69
N PHE A 95 1.14 0.39 -7.80
CA PHE A 95 1.43 1.79 -7.47
C PHE A 95 2.14 2.00 -6.14
N ASN A 96 2.26 0.97 -5.30
CA ASN A 96 2.92 1.08 -3.99
C ASN A 96 4.06 0.06 -3.85
N CYS A 97 3.78 -1.24 -3.94
CA CYS A 97 4.79 -2.26 -3.66
C CYS A 97 5.81 -2.40 -4.80
N GLY A 98 5.33 -2.49 -6.04
CA GLY A 98 6.16 -2.70 -7.24
C GLY A 98 7.07 -1.53 -7.59
N GLN A 99 6.88 -0.34 -6.99
CA GLN A 99 7.77 0.79 -7.17
C GLN A 99 9.18 0.54 -6.60
N ASN A 100 9.28 -0.32 -5.57
CA ASN A 100 10.56 -0.68 -4.95
C ASN A 100 11.19 -1.95 -5.58
N GLY A 101 10.64 -2.39 -6.72
CA GLY A 101 11.06 -3.60 -7.42
C GLY A 101 10.02 -4.73 -7.35
N TRP A 102 10.11 -5.65 -8.31
CA TRP A 102 9.24 -6.82 -8.41
C TRP A 102 10.05 -8.09 -8.18
N THR A 103 9.63 -8.91 -7.22
CA THR A 103 10.18 -10.26 -7.00
C THR A 103 9.34 -11.29 -7.78
N PHE A 104 9.91 -12.48 -8.02
CA PHE A 104 9.16 -13.58 -8.66
C PHE A 104 7.89 -13.96 -7.88
N GLU A 105 7.96 -13.99 -6.55
CA GLU A 105 6.82 -14.28 -5.68
C GLU A 105 5.72 -13.20 -5.79
N MET A 106 6.11 -11.92 -5.87
CA MET A 106 5.17 -10.83 -6.10
C MET A 106 4.47 -10.96 -7.46
N ILE A 107 5.23 -11.31 -8.51
CA ILE A 107 4.68 -11.48 -9.87
C ILE A 107 3.69 -12.65 -9.90
N GLU A 108 4.03 -13.79 -9.31
CA GLU A 108 3.15 -14.96 -9.24
C GLU A 108 1.85 -14.65 -8.48
N THR A 109 1.97 -13.99 -7.34
CA THR A 109 0.82 -13.55 -6.54
C THR A 109 -0.06 -12.57 -7.33
N PHE A 110 0.56 -11.60 -7.99
CA PHE A 110 -0.13 -10.61 -8.81
C PHE A 110 -0.86 -11.25 -9.99
N GLN A 111 -0.25 -12.24 -10.65
CA GLN A 111 -0.86 -13.02 -11.73
C GLN A 111 -2.13 -13.72 -11.26
N LYS A 112 -2.06 -14.43 -10.12
CA LYS A 112 -3.22 -15.11 -9.54
C LYS A 112 -4.35 -14.11 -9.20
N LEU A 113 -4.01 -12.95 -8.65
CA LEU A 113 -4.98 -11.88 -8.38
C LEU A 113 -5.66 -11.35 -9.66
N CYS A 114 -4.87 -11.13 -10.71
CA CYS A 114 -5.39 -10.68 -12.01
C CYS A 114 -6.37 -11.70 -12.60
N TRP A 115 -6.00 -12.99 -12.61
CA TRP A 115 -6.88 -14.06 -13.09
C TRP A 115 -8.17 -14.16 -12.29
N ARG A 116 -8.08 -14.18 -10.96
CA ARG A 116 -9.26 -14.22 -10.10
C ARG A 116 -10.19 -13.05 -10.38
N TYR A 117 -9.67 -11.83 -10.51
CA TYR A 117 -10.49 -10.68 -10.83
C TYR A 117 -11.18 -10.81 -12.20
N CYS A 118 -10.45 -11.22 -13.24
CA CYS A 118 -11.04 -11.43 -14.57
C CYS A 118 -12.18 -12.44 -14.53
N ILE A 119 -11.99 -13.55 -13.82
CA ILE A 119 -13.01 -14.60 -13.77
C ILE A 119 -14.21 -14.14 -12.95
N LEU A 120 -14.00 -13.51 -11.80
CA LEU A 120 -15.10 -12.97 -10.99
C LEU A 120 -15.95 -11.95 -11.78
N VAL A 121 -15.32 -11.13 -12.62
CA VAL A 121 -16.05 -10.21 -13.51
C VAL A 121 -16.88 -10.96 -14.53
N GLU A 122 -16.31 -11.99 -15.18
CA GLU A 122 -17.04 -12.82 -16.16
C GLU A 122 -18.22 -13.54 -15.51
N GLU A 123 -18.01 -14.15 -14.34
CA GLU A 123 -19.03 -14.95 -13.66
C GLU A 123 -20.18 -14.10 -13.13
N THR A 124 -19.89 -12.91 -12.63
CA THR A 124 -20.86 -12.03 -11.97
C THR A 124 -21.60 -11.14 -12.96
N TYR A 125 -20.88 -10.62 -13.97
CA TYR A 125 -21.42 -9.61 -14.89
C TYR A 125 -21.52 -10.09 -16.34
N GLY A 126 -21.06 -11.30 -16.63
CA GLY A 126 -21.15 -11.93 -17.95
C GLY A 126 -20.08 -11.48 -18.95
N ILE A 127 -20.01 -12.21 -20.06
CA ILE A 127 -19.01 -12.03 -21.12
C ILE A 127 -19.01 -10.63 -21.75
N SER A 128 -20.13 -9.90 -21.70
CA SER A 128 -20.22 -8.53 -22.21
C SER A 128 -19.32 -7.55 -21.45
N GLU A 129 -18.98 -7.87 -20.19
CA GLU A 129 -18.08 -7.05 -19.38
C GLU A 129 -16.59 -7.41 -19.58
N CYS A 130 -16.31 -8.55 -20.22
CA CYS A 130 -14.96 -9.04 -20.56
C CYS A 130 -14.38 -8.34 -21.79
N LEU A 131 -14.18 -7.03 -21.68
CA LEU A 131 -13.57 -6.23 -22.75
C LEU A 131 -12.07 -6.48 -22.88
N ILE A 132 -11.51 -6.05 -24.02
CA ILE A 132 -10.08 -6.12 -24.30
C ILE A 132 -9.22 -5.54 -23.18
N THR A 133 -9.69 -4.49 -22.48
CA THR A 133 -8.98 -3.88 -21.36
C THR A 133 -8.92 -4.78 -20.13
N LEU A 134 -9.94 -5.61 -19.90
CA LEU A 134 -9.88 -6.64 -18.86
C LEU A 134 -8.92 -7.75 -19.28
N HIS A 135 -8.99 -8.19 -20.54
CA HIS A 135 -8.06 -9.18 -21.09
C HIS A 135 -6.59 -8.72 -21.01
N SER A 136 -6.29 -7.44 -21.27
CA SER A 136 -4.92 -6.91 -21.13
C SER A 136 -4.33 -7.10 -19.73
N LEU A 137 -5.16 -7.25 -18.70
CA LEU A 137 -4.70 -7.53 -17.33
C LEU A 137 -4.00 -8.89 -17.23
N THR A 138 -4.36 -9.87 -18.05
CA THR A 138 -3.76 -11.22 -18.01
C THR A 138 -2.32 -11.24 -18.53
N HIS A 139 -1.95 -10.24 -19.34
CA HIS A 139 -0.60 -10.11 -19.93
C HIS A 139 0.34 -9.27 -19.06
N LEU A 140 -0.21 -8.45 -18.15
CA LEU A 140 0.57 -7.53 -17.33
C LEU A 140 1.65 -8.24 -16.47
N PRO A 141 1.42 -9.43 -15.87
CA PRO A 141 2.48 -10.14 -15.15
C PRO A 141 3.66 -10.55 -16.04
N GLU A 142 3.39 -10.96 -17.28
CA GLU A 142 4.43 -11.31 -18.25
C GLU A 142 5.20 -10.05 -18.69
N ASP A 143 4.49 -8.95 -18.94
CA ASP A 143 5.12 -7.67 -19.25
C ASP A 143 6.02 -7.19 -18.11
N ILE A 144 5.58 -7.33 -16.86
CA ILE A 144 6.40 -7.00 -15.68
C ILE A 144 7.63 -7.90 -15.61
N THR A 145 7.50 -9.18 -15.93
CA THR A 145 8.64 -10.12 -15.97
C THR A 145 9.68 -9.70 -17.02
N ARG A 146 9.21 -9.24 -18.19
CA ARG A 146 10.07 -8.89 -19.33
C ARG A 146 10.67 -7.48 -19.21
N PHE A 147 9.89 -6.53 -18.69
CA PHE A 147 10.20 -5.09 -18.72
C PHE A 147 10.30 -4.45 -17.33
N SER A 148 10.19 -5.24 -16.25
CA SER A 148 10.19 -4.79 -14.85
C SER A 148 9.00 -3.88 -14.51
N SER A 149 9.18 -2.82 -13.72
CA SER A 149 8.10 -1.95 -13.27
C SER A 149 7.25 -1.43 -14.45
N PRO A 150 5.92 -1.34 -14.32
CA PRO A 150 5.05 -0.71 -15.32
C PRO A 150 5.48 0.68 -15.77
N ASP A 151 6.21 1.43 -14.92
CA ASP A 151 6.80 2.73 -15.27
C ASP A 151 7.77 2.69 -16.46
N ASN A 152 8.36 1.53 -16.77
CA ASN A 152 9.31 1.36 -17.87
C ASN A 152 8.64 1.29 -19.25
N PHE A 153 7.39 0.84 -19.32
CA PHE A 153 6.68 0.63 -20.58
C PHE A 153 5.33 1.36 -20.65
N TRP A 154 4.89 2.00 -19.58
CA TRP A 154 3.74 2.90 -19.60
C TRP A 154 4.12 4.31 -20.04
N CYS A 155 3.23 4.92 -20.83
CA CYS A 155 3.54 6.21 -21.46
C CYS A 155 3.28 7.43 -20.55
N PHE A 156 3.29 7.30 -19.21
CA PHE A 156 3.02 8.42 -18.27
C PHE A 156 4.00 9.58 -18.48
N GLN A 157 5.27 9.25 -18.74
CA GLN A 157 6.31 10.24 -18.99
C GLN A 157 6.07 10.97 -20.33
N PHE A 158 5.62 10.24 -21.36
CA PHE A 158 5.32 10.80 -22.67
C PHE A 158 4.08 11.71 -22.64
N GLU A 159 2.99 11.31 -21.96
CA GLU A 159 1.81 12.17 -21.80
C GLU A 159 2.11 13.46 -21.04
N ARG A 160 2.91 13.36 -19.96
CA ARG A 160 3.39 14.55 -19.24
C ARG A 160 4.24 15.44 -20.15
N ALA A 161 5.07 14.87 -21.02
CA ALA A 161 5.85 15.63 -21.99
C ALA A 161 4.94 16.32 -23.02
N VAL A 162 3.95 15.63 -23.58
CA VAL A 162 2.95 16.22 -24.50
C VAL A 162 2.21 17.39 -23.85
N GLY A 163 1.78 17.24 -22.60
CA GLY A 163 1.13 18.32 -21.85
C GLY A 163 2.01 19.57 -21.72
N ARG A 164 3.33 19.42 -21.64
CA ARG A 164 4.28 20.56 -21.68
C ARG A 164 4.35 21.18 -23.06
N TYR A 165 4.38 20.36 -24.12
CA TYR A 165 4.43 20.85 -25.50
C TYR A 165 3.18 21.66 -25.87
N VAL A 166 1.99 21.20 -25.48
CA VAL A 166 0.72 21.92 -25.76
C VAL A 166 0.66 23.26 -25.03
N LYS A 167 1.19 23.36 -23.80
CA LYS A 167 1.22 24.62 -23.04
C LYS A 167 2.29 25.59 -23.52
N GLN A 168 3.16 25.17 -24.44
CA GLN A 168 4.27 25.99 -24.91
C GLN A 168 3.81 26.98 -25.97
N SER A 169 3.95 28.28 -25.69
CA SER A 169 3.68 29.32 -26.69
C SER A 169 4.63 29.19 -27.89
N SER A 170 4.03 29.10 -29.08
CA SER A 170 4.68 28.91 -30.37
C SER A 170 4.09 29.92 -31.37
N ASN A 171 4.91 30.48 -32.26
CA ASN A 171 4.44 31.31 -33.39
C ASN A 171 4.07 30.47 -34.63
N ASN A 172 3.96 29.15 -34.46
CA ASN A 172 3.61 28.13 -35.44
C ASN A 172 4.56 28.04 -36.66
N LYS A 173 5.79 28.57 -36.54
CA LYS A 173 6.83 28.45 -37.58
C LYS A 173 8.02 27.65 -37.05
N GLY A 174 8.40 26.57 -37.74
CA GLY A 174 9.54 25.73 -37.34
C GLY A 174 9.40 25.18 -35.93
N ILE A 175 8.22 24.61 -35.65
CA ILE A 175 7.81 24.14 -34.32
C ILE A 175 8.79 23.07 -33.81
N GLU A 176 9.20 22.17 -34.69
CA GLU A 176 10.17 21.10 -34.44
C GLU A 176 11.51 21.68 -34.00
N LYS A 177 12.02 22.69 -34.71
CA LYS A 177 13.28 23.37 -34.39
C LYS A 177 13.19 24.13 -33.06
N SER A 178 12.04 24.74 -32.78
CA SER A 178 11.79 25.44 -31.51
C SER A 178 11.73 24.47 -30.32
N PHE A 179 11.09 23.31 -30.48
CA PHE A 179 11.06 22.26 -29.46
C PHE A 179 12.43 21.61 -29.27
N ALA A 180 13.08 21.17 -30.34
CA ALA A 180 14.40 20.54 -30.27
C ALA A 180 15.44 21.46 -29.60
N ARG A 181 15.42 22.76 -29.91
CA ARG A 181 16.31 23.73 -29.26
C ARG A 181 16.02 23.88 -27.77
N ARG A 182 14.75 23.88 -27.34
CA ARG A 182 14.39 24.00 -25.91
C ARG A 182 14.64 22.71 -25.13
N GLU A 183 14.37 21.55 -25.70
CA GLU A 183 14.74 20.25 -25.11
C GLU A 183 16.27 20.15 -24.96
N SER A 184 17.03 20.49 -26.00
CA SER A 184 18.49 20.55 -25.93
C SER A 184 18.97 21.54 -24.85
N GLN A 185 18.34 22.71 -24.74
CA GLN A 185 18.64 23.66 -23.65
C GLN A 185 18.26 23.11 -22.28
N GLN A 186 17.16 22.37 -22.15
CA GLN A 186 16.76 21.77 -20.87
C GLN A 186 17.68 20.63 -20.47
N GLU A 187 18.01 19.72 -21.38
CA GLU A 187 18.96 18.64 -21.12
C GLU A 187 20.35 19.21 -20.81
N PHE A 188 20.77 20.25 -21.54
CA PHE A 188 21.96 21.01 -21.18
C PHE A 188 21.83 21.62 -19.79
N ILE A 189 20.72 22.29 -19.44
CA ILE A 189 20.51 22.86 -18.10
C ILE A 189 20.47 21.76 -17.03
N LYS A 190 19.92 20.56 -17.31
CA LYS A 190 19.90 19.43 -16.39
C LYS A 190 21.31 18.87 -16.17
N ALA A 191 22.03 18.58 -17.25
CA ALA A 191 23.42 18.12 -17.21
C ALA A 191 24.35 19.16 -16.54
N TRP A 192 24.24 20.42 -16.96
CA TRP A 192 24.93 21.56 -16.37
C TRP A 192 24.51 21.81 -14.93
N SER A 193 23.24 21.60 -14.58
CA SER A 193 22.74 21.63 -13.20
C SER A 193 23.28 20.47 -12.38
N LEU A 194 23.57 19.31 -12.96
CA LEU A 194 24.13 18.16 -12.26
C LEU A 194 25.62 18.41 -11.98
N GLU A 195 26.37 18.88 -12.97
CA GLU A 195 27.77 19.32 -12.83
C GLU A 195 27.90 20.52 -11.88
N LYS A 196 27.09 21.57 -12.05
CA LYS A 196 27.04 22.69 -11.11
C LYS A 196 26.36 22.36 -9.79
N LYS A 197 25.55 21.31 -9.64
CA LYS A 197 25.05 20.89 -8.31
C LYS A 197 26.22 20.42 -7.47
N GLN A 198 27.16 19.64 -8.02
CA GLN A 198 28.38 19.27 -7.29
C GLN A 198 29.21 20.51 -6.87
N TRP A 199 29.22 21.58 -7.66
CA TRP A 199 29.93 22.84 -7.34
C TRP A 199 29.13 23.85 -6.48
N LYS A 200 27.81 23.90 -6.61
CA LYS A 200 26.89 24.78 -5.84
C LYS A 200 26.51 24.19 -4.49
N ILE A 201 26.61 22.88 -4.27
CA ILE A 201 26.50 22.27 -2.93
C ILE A 201 27.57 22.85 -1.98
N ALA A 202 28.69 23.36 -2.51
CA ALA A 202 29.69 24.10 -1.76
C ALA A 202 29.44 25.62 -1.65
N SER A 203 28.50 26.22 -2.41
CA SER A 203 28.39 27.70 -2.52
C SER A 203 26.99 28.32 -2.60
N SER A 204 25.89 27.58 -2.79
CA SER A 204 24.54 28.15 -2.75
C SER A 204 23.83 27.77 -1.45
N LYS A 205 23.84 28.68 -0.49
CA LYS A 205 23.01 28.61 0.72
C LYS A 205 21.53 28.77 0.33
N THR A 206 20.83 27.68 0.05
CA THR A 206 19.36 27.63 -0.12
C THR A 206 18.60 27.69 1.22
N GLY A 207 19.33 27.91 2.32
CA GLY A 207 18.86 28.12 3.67
C GLY A 207 20.03 27.99 4.64
N SER A 208 19.80 28.26 5.93
CA SER A 208 20.74 27.94 7.00
C SER A 208 20.38 26.61 7.65
N TYR A 209 21.41 25.87 8.08
CA TYR A 209 21.29 24.68 8.90
C TYR A 209 22.36 24.70 10.00
N ASP A 210 22.14 23.98 11.09
CA ASP A 210 23.08 23.79 12.19
C ASP A 210 23.32 22.28 12.36
N GLN A 211 24.53 21.85 11.99
CA GLN A 211 24.94 20.45 12.01
C GLN A 211 25.01 19.90 13.44
N GLN A 212 25.42 20.69 14.43
CA GLN A 212 25.53 20.19 15.80
C GLN A 212 24.15 19.86 16.37
N LYS A 213 23.15 20.68 16.03
CA LYS A 213 21.76 20.55 16.48
C LYS A 213 20.88 19.66 15.61
N MET A 214 21.33 19.31 14.40
CA MET A 214 20.50 18.65 13.38
C MET A 214 19.20 19.41 13.08
N VAL A 215 19.32 20.72 12.86
CA VAL A 215 18.17 21.59 12.52
C VAL A 215 18.42 22.34 11.22
N ALA A 216 17.36 22.59 10.46
CA ALA A 216 17.41 23.31 9.21
C ALA A 216 16.23 24.29 9.08
N SER A 217 16.49 25.45 8.47
CA SER A 217 15.48 26.49 8.24
C SER A 217 14.38 26.10 7.24
N SER A 218 14.68 25.18 6.33
CA SER A 218 13.77 24.74 5.26
C SER A 218 13.98 23.27 4.92
N LEU A 219 13.00 22.65 4.24
CA LEU A 219 13.13 21.26 3.79
C LEU A 219 14.30 21.08 2.83
N GLN A 220 14.56 22.06 1.96
CA GLN A 220 15.72 22.00 1.06
C GLN A 220 17.03 22.06 1.85
N ALA A 221 17.14 22.94 2.84
CA ALA A 221 18.31 23.02 3.71
C ALA A 221 18.53 21.74 4.54
N ALA A 222 17.44 21.06 4.93
CA ALA A 222 17.52 19.76 5.61
C ALA A 222 18.11 18.67 4.70
N LYS A 223 17.63 18.60 3.44
CA LYS A 223 18.18 17.69 2.42
C LYS A 223 19.64 17.99 2.10
N ASP A 224 19.98 19.28 2.05
CA ASP A 224 21.36 19.72 1.82
C ASP A 224 22.27 19.30 2.99
N LEU A 225 21.80 19.41 4.24
CA LEU A 225 22.51 18.95 5.44
C LEU A 225 22.73 17.43 5.43
N VAL A 226 21.70 16.63 5.19
CA VAL A 226 21.81 15.16 5.09
C VAL A 226 22.87 14.79 4.07
N ARG A 227 22.77 15.35 2.86
CA ARG A 227 23.71 15.08 1.77
C ARG A 227 25.14 15.50 2.11
N TRP A 228 25.32 16.63 2.80
CA TRP A 228 26.62 17.07 3.26
C TRP A 228 27.24 16.08 4.25
N CYS A 229 26.46 15.62 5.24
CA CYS A 229 26.88 14.60 6.20
C CYS A 229 27.25 13.27 5.53
N GLU A 230 26.54 12.87 4.48
CA GLU A 230 26.89 11.70 3.65
C GLU A 230 28.21 11.90 2.88
N LEU A 231 28.37 13.06 2.23
CA LEU A 231 29.55 13.37 1.42
C LEU A 231 30.83 13.43 2.25
N VAL A 232 30.77 14.07 3.42
CA VAL A 232 31.93 14.24 4.31
C VAL A 232 32.12 13.03 5.24
N ARG A 233 31.16 12.09 5.27
CA ARG A 233 31.14 10.91 6.15
C ARG A 233 31.23 11.25 7.64
N VAL A 234 30.60 12.36 8.02
CA VAL A 234 30.54 12.86 9.41
C VAL A 234 29.09 13.06 9.77
N ASP A 235 28.69 12.63 10.98
CA ASP A 235 27.32 12.73 11.50
C ASP A 235 26.24 12.08 10.60
N THR A 236 26.61 11.22 9.64
CA THR A 236 25.68 10.62 8.67
C THR A 236 24.53 9.88 9.36
N ILE A 237 24.83 9.12 10.42
CA ILE A 237 23.82 8.40 11.21
C ILE A 237 22.86 9.40 11.87
N ARG A 238 23.37 10.47 12.50
CA ARG A 238 22.55 11.47 13.17
C ARG A 238 21.66 12.24 12.19
N ALA A 239 22.19 12.59 11.02
CA ALA A 239 21.41 13.23 9.97
C ALA A 239 20.29 12.31 9.45
N ASN A 240 20.57 11.01 9.30
CA ASN A 240 19.57 10.04 8.86
C ASN A 240 18.49 9.79 9.92
N ASN A 241 18.89 9.77 11.20
CA ASN A 241 17.99 9.62 12.35
C ASN A 241 17.01 10.79 12.50
N GLY A 242 17.33 11.95 11.93
CA GLY A 242 16.34 12.99 11.67
C GLY A 242 16.89 14.40 11.77
N VAL A 243 16.36 15.27 10.90
CA VAL A 243 16.65 16.71 10.90
C VAL A 243 15.37 17.48 11.16
N LEU A 244 15.36 18.31 12.21
CA LEU A 244 14.22 19.18 12.50
C LEU A 244 14.16 20.33 11.50
N VAL A 245 12.96 20.65 11.01
CA VAL A 245 12.76 21.58 9.90
C VAL A 245 11.84 22.73 10.31
N GLY A 246 12.34 23.95 10.14
CA GLY A 246 11.62 25.19 10.40
C GLY A 246 12.37 26.11 11.36
N LYS A 247 11.70 27.20 11.77
CA LYS A 247 12.21 28.10 12.80
C LYS A 247 11.95 27.46 14.17
N GLY A 248 13.00 27.32 14.98
CA GLY A 248 12.86 26.86 16.36
C GLY A 248 12.26 27.96 17.22
N GLU A 249 11.12 27.70 17.87
CA GLU A 249 10.48 28.60 18.82
C GLU A 249 10.65 28.06 20.23
N ILE A 250 11.10 28.88 21.17
CA ILE A 250 11.30 28.44 22.55
C ILE A 250 9.94 28.45 23.25
N GLU A 251 9.47 27.28 23.67
CA GLU A 251 8.24 27.13 24.44
C GLU A 251 8.54 26.59 25.84
N ALA A 252 7.72 26.99 26.81
CA ALA A 252 7.72 26.39 28.14
C ALA A 252 7.02 25.03 28.09
N LEU A 253 7.68 24.00 28.61
CA LEU A 253 7.16 22.65 28.63
C LEU A 253 6.10 22.50 29.72
N GLN A 254 4.94 21.97 29.33
CA GLN A 254 3.87 21.65 30.25
C GLN A 254 4.28 20.52 31.20
N ARG A 255 3.51 20.33 32.28
CA ARG A 255 3.80 19.29 33.27
C ARG A 255 3.87 17.89 32.64
N ASP A 256 2.90 17.56 31.79
CA ASP A 256 2.80 16.23 31.18
C ASP A 256 3.93 16.00 30.17
N GLU A 257 4.30 17.03 29.41
CA GLU A 257 5.44 17.00 28.49
C GLU A 257 6.76 16.77 29.24
N ARG A 258 6.99 17.48 30.36
CA ARG A 258 8.18 17.29 31.19
C ARG A 258 8.25 15.90 31.79
N LEU A 259 7.12 15.35 32.27
CA LEU A 259 7.06 14.00 32.83
C LEU A 259 7.37 12.95 31.76
N SER A 260 6.78 13.08 30.57
CA SER A 260 7.01 12.16 29.45
C SER A 260 8.45 12.16 28.95
N ILE A 261 9.05 13.35 28.80
CA ILE A 261 10.47 13.49 28.46
C ILE A 261 11.34 12.86 29.56
N LYS A 262 10.99 13.09 30.83
CA LYS A 262 11.72 12.52 31.96
C LYS A 262 11.65 11.00 31.98
N ASP A 263 10.47 10.44 31.77
CA ASP A 263 10.27 8.99 31.74
C ASP A 263 11.02 8.35 30.58
N TYR A 264 11.06 8.99 29.41
CA TYR A 264 11.84 8.53 28.26
C TYR A 264 13.35 8.47 28.57
N PHE A 265 13.90 9.52 29.18
CA PHE A 265 15.32 9.59 29.51
C PHE A 265 15.68 9.01 30.90
N ARG A 266 14.76 8.32 31.58
CA ARG A 266 14.97 7.83 32.96
C ARG A 266 16.19 6.93 33.13
N ASN A 267 16.56 6.20 32.08
CA ASN A 267 17.68 5.26 32.08
C ASN A 267 18.98 5.91 31.57
N VAL A 268 18.97 7.18 31.17
CA VAL A 268 20.16 7.89 30.70
C VAL A 268 20.95 8.41 31.90
N PRO A 269 22.18 7.93 32.13
CA PRO A 269 22.99 8.37 33.25
C PRO A 269 23.20 9.88 33.21
N GLY A 270 22.97 10.58 34.32
CA GLY A 270 23.15 12.03 34.43
C GLY A 270 21.93 12.87 34.03
N PHE A 271 20.86 12.26 33.53
CA PHE A 271 19.60 12.97 33.27
C PHE A 271 18.74 13.01 34.55
N GLY A 272 18.76 14.13 35.27
CA GLY A 272 18.02 14.30 36.53
C GLY A 272 16.58 14.80 36.35
N GLU A 273 16.40 15.86 35.57
CA GLU A 273 15.10 16.50 35.31
C GLU A 273 14.97 16.95 33.85
N ALA A 274 13.73 16.93 33.34
CA ALA A 274 13.43 17.50 32.04
C ALA A 274 13.55 19.03 32.07
N PRO A 275 14.00 19.66 30.97
CA PRO A 275 14.13 21.11 30.92
C PRO A 275 12.76 21.80 31.08
N ASP A 276 12.76 23.03 31.59
CA ASP A 276 11.54 23.84 31.68
C ASP A 276 11.12 24.43 30.34
N THR A 277 12.06 24.55 29.40
CA THR A 277 11.82 25.08 28.06
C THR A 277 12.53 24.23 27.01
N ALA A 278 11.92 24.08 25.84
CA ALA A 278 12.54 23.41 24.70
C ALA A 278 12.25 24.18 23.40
N ALA A 279 13.13 24.02 22.41
CA ALA A 279 12.89 24.58 21.08
C ALA A 279 11.95 23.67 20.29
N VAL A 280 10.84 24.23 19.80
CA VAL A 280 9.78 23.55 19.06
C VAL A 280 9.95 23.76 17.57
N TYR A 281 9.71 22.70 16.80
CA TYR A 281 9.79 22.71 15.35
C TYR A 281 8.51 22.17 14.73
N ARG A 282 8.15 22.70 13.56
CA ARG A 282 6.91 22.34 12.84
C ARG A 282 6.92 20.94 12.22
N SER A 283 8.11 20.42 11.90
CA SER A 283 8.28 19.20 11.12
C SER A 283 9.68 18.60 11.30
N ALA A 284 9.84 17.33 10.92
CA ALA A 284 11.13 16.64 10.87
C ALA A 284 11.27 15.86 9.56
N LEU A 285 12.48 15.85 8.99
CA LEU A 285 12.87 14.97 7.88
C LEU A 285 13.59 13.76 8.45
N VAL A 286 13.16 12.55 8.12
CA VAL A 286 13.80 11.29 8.54
C VAL A 286 14.18 10.49 7.29
N GLU A 287 15.45 10.12 7.18
CA GLU A 287 16.00 9.36 6.05
C GLU A 287 16.23 7.91 6.48
N ARG A 288 15.76 6.96 5.67
CA ARG A 288 15.95 5.53 5.96
C ARG A 288 16.96 4.95 5.00
N ALA A 289 17.96 4.25 5.55
CA ALA A 289 19.12 3.69 4.85
C ALA A 289 18.81 2.68 3.71
N HIS A 290 17.53 2.33 3.47
CA HIS A 290 17.13 1.28 2.52
C HIS A 290 16.08 1.69 1.47
N ALA A 291 15.67 2.97 1.40
CA ALA A 291 14.81 3.43 0.31
C ALA A 291 15.60 4.36 -0.61
N SER A 292 15.63 4.07 -1.90
CA SER A 292 16.16 4.93 -2.97
C SER A 292 15.35 6.23 -3.17
N ALA A 293 14.50 6.59 -2.21
CA ALA A 293 13.58 7.71 -2.25
C ALA A 293 13.88 8.64 -1.08
N CYS A 294 14.12 9.90 -1.43
CA CYS A 294 14.15 11.08 -0.58
C CYS A 294 13.34 10.91 0.71
N GLY A 295 13.96 11.13 1.88
CA GLY A 295 13.40 10.85 3.20
C GLY A 295 12.00 11.38 3.46
N THR A 296 11.36 10.82 4.48
CA THR A 296 9.97 11.14 4.83
C THR A 296 9.92 12.37 5.72
N VAL A 297 9.05 13.33 5.38
CA VAL A 297 8.82 14.52 6.19
C VAL A 297 7.58 14.31 7.05
N TYR A 298 7.72 14.42 8.36
CA TYR A 298 6.63 14.34 9.32
C TYR A 298 6.27 15.73 9.83
N HIS A 299 4.98 16.01 9.97
CA HIS A 299 4.45 17.26 10.47
C HIS A 299 3.67 17.04 11.76
N THR A 300 3.53 18.12 12.52
CA THR A 300 2.57 18.16 13.62
C THR A 300 1.17 17.82 13.09
N GLY A 301 0.48 16.89 13.77
CA GLY A 301 -0.85 16.39 13.42
C GLY A 301 -0.85 15.16 12.51
N ASP A 302 0.30 14.75 11.96
CA ASP A 302 0.38 13.50 11.18
C ASP A 302 0.23 12.28 12.10
N ASP A 303 -0.41 11.22 11.60
CA ASP A 303 -0.41 9.90 12.24
C ASP A 303 0.74 9.06 11.68
N ALA A 304 1.49 8.39 12.56
CA ALA A 304 2.68 7.64 12.19
C ALA A 304 2.82 6.34 12.97
N VAL A 305 3.50 5.36 12.35
CA VAL A 305 4.01 4.19 13.06
C VAL A 305 5.37 4.54 13.66
N VAL A 306 5.53 4.26 14.95
CA VAL A 306 6.80 4.37 15.68
C VAL A 306 7.32 2.99 16.08
N SER A 307 8.64 2.81 16.05
CA SER A 307 9.32 1.58 16.49
C SER A 307 10.16 1.86 17.73
N GLN A 308 9.83 1.21 18.84
CA GLN A 308 10.68 1.19 20.03
C GLN A 308 11.16 -0.25 20.28
N GLY A 309 12.38 -0.55 19.85
CA GLY A 309 12.90 -1.92 19.88
C GLY A 309 12.10 -2.86 18.98
N ALA A 310 11.52 -3.91 19.56
CA ALA A 310 10.69 -4.88 18.85
C ALA A 310 9.20 -4.47 18.73
N ASN A 311 8.78 -3.43 19.46
CA ASN A 311 7.39 -3.03 19.53
C ASN A 311 7.10 -1.91 18.53
N MET A 312 6.01 -2.06 17.76
CA MET A 312 5.48 -0.99 16.92
C MET A 312 4.22 -0.42 17.56
N SER A 313 4.11 0.90 17.61
CA SER A 313 2.93 1.62 18.09
C SER A 313 2.48 2.63 17.05
N ILE A 314 1.22 3.04 17.13
CA ILE A 314 0.69 4.12 16.29
C ILE A 314 0.54 5.35 17.16
N VAL A 315 1.00 6.48 16.64
CA VAL A 315 1.00 7.75 17.35
C VAL A 315 0.47 8.86 16.47
N LYS A 316 -0.28 9.78 17.06
CA LYS A 316 -0.60 11.07 16.46
C LYS A 316 0.43 12.08 16.93
N ILE A 317 1.19 12.65 16.01
CA ILE A 317 2.28 13.57 16.32
C ILE A 317 1.70 14.88 16.86
N LEU A 318 2.09 15.26 18.08
CA LEU A 318 1.71 16.54 18.68
C LEU A 318 2.75 17.61 18.42
N LYS A 319 4.02 17.36 18.75
CA LYS A 319 5.10 18.36 18.63
C LYS A 319 6.47 17.70 18.44
N PHE A 320 7.36 18.42 17.77
CA PHE A 320 8.78 18.10 17.71
C PHE A 320 9.59 19.04 18.58
N TYR A 321 10.43 18.49 19.44
CA TYR A 321 11.30 19.24 20.33
C TYR A 321 12.77 18.95 20.05
N LEU A 322 13.60 19.98 20.25
CA LEU A 322 15.03 19.81 20.43
C LEU A 322 15.36 19.96 21.92
N VAL A 323 15.83 18.89 22.53
CA VAL A 323 16.28 18.90 23.93
C VAL A 323 17.79 18.77 24.01
N PHE A 324 18.38 19.35 25.05
CA PHE A 324 19.82 19.26 25.31
C PHE A 324 20.05 18.37 26.53
N VAL A 325 20.64 17.19 26.31
CA VAL A 325 20.84 16.15 27.30
C VAL A 325 22.28 15.69 27.24
N ASN A 326 22.99 15.69 28.38
CA ASN A 326 24.39 15.23 28.47
C ASN A 326 25.34 15.84 27.42
N GLN A 327 25.22 17.15 27.19
CA GLN A 327 25.98 17.89 26.18
C GLN A 327 25.64 17.59 24.72
N GLU A 328 24.58 16.81 24.47
CA GLU A 328 24.12 16.48 23.13
C GLU A 328 22.73 17.06 22.85
N TYR A 329 22.52 17.49 21.60
CA TYR A 329 21.22 17.90 21.11
C TYR A 329 20.48 16.68 20.55
N ILE A 330 19.32 16.38 21.12
CA ILE A 330 18.50 15.22 20.79
C ILE A 330 17.14 15.69 20.25
N PRO A 331 16.83 15.41 18.98
CA PRO A 331 15.49 15.59 18.43
C PRO A 331 14.54 14.53 18.99
N ILE A 332 13.44 14.99 19.61
CA ILE A 332 12.38 14.13 20.13
C ILE A 332 11.03 14.55 19.55
N VAL A 333 10.07 13.62 19.61
CA VAL A 333 8.68 13.84 19.21
C VAL A 333 7.77 13.40 20.34
N THR A 334 6.73 14.20 20.59
CA THR A 334 5.65 13.84 21.51
C THR A 334 4.39 13.56 20.72
N GLY A 335 3.58 12.60 21.17
CA GLY A 335 2.38 12.18 20.46
C GLY A 335 1.36 11.50 21.34
N ASP A 336 0.11 11.44 20.87
CA ASP A 336 -0.92 10.60 21.47
C ASP A 336 -0.78 9.18 20.93
N SER A 337 -0.62 8.21 21.83
CA SER A 337 -0.43 6.80 21.50
C SER A 337 -1.75 6.05 21.49
N TYR A 338 -1.82 5.09 20.58
CA TYR A 338 -2.98 4.21 20.43
C TYR A 338 -2.61 2.77 20.75
N ARG A 339 -3.57 2.03 21.29
CA ARG A 339 -3.46 0.58 21.51
C ARG A 339 -4.34 -0.19 20.54
N ILE A 340 -3.99 -1.45 20.33
CA ILE A 340 -4.81 -2.38 19.53
C ILE A 340 -6.13 -2.62 20.24
N ALA A 341 -7.24 -2.42 19.54
CA ALA A 341 -8.57 -2.69 20.06
C ALA A 341 -8.85 -4.20 20.03
N THR A 342 -9.52 -4.70 21.07
CA THR A 342 -9.97 -6.09 21.16
C THR A 342 -11.50 -6.18 21.16
N ASP A 343 -12.03 -7.34 20.77
CA ASP A 343 -13.42 -7.70 20.98
C ASP A 343 -13.70 -8.13 22.43
N ALA A 344 -14.96 -8.49 22.74
CA ALA A 344 -15.38 -8.94 24.07
C ALA A 344 -14.72 -10.27 24.52
N LEU A 345 -14.16 -11.03 23.59
CA LEU A 345 -13.47 -12.30 23.82
C LEU A 345 -11.94 -12.13 23.93
N GLY A 346 -11.44 -10.90 23.76
CA GLY A 346 -10.02 -10.58 23.80
C GLY A 346 -9.29 -10.78 22.46
N ASN A 347 -10.00 -11.07 21.37
CA ASN A 347 -9.38 -11.18 20.05
C ASN A 347 -9.09 -9.80 19.47
N ILE A 348 -8.00 -9.69 18.71
CA ILE A 348 -7.63 -8.45 18.00
C ILE A 348 -8.72 -8.11 16.99
N LEU A 349 -9.27 -6.90 17.11
CA LEU A 349 -10.25 -6.39 16.17
C LEU A 349 -9.56 -5.97 14.87
N ARG A 350 -10.08 -6.45 13.75
CA ARG A 350 -9.59 -6.16 12.40
C ARG A 350 -10.71 -5.63 11.53
N HIS A 351 -10.35 -4.74 10.61
CA HIS A 351 -11.29 -4.20 9.65
C HIS A 351 -11.63 -5.28 8.60
N PRO A 352 -12.93 -5.57 8.34
CA PRO A 352 -13.37 -6.76 7.59
C PRO A 352 -12.82 -6.88 6.17
N LEU A 353 -12.68 -5.75 5.44
CA LEU A 353 -12.25 -5.78 4.04
C LEU A 353 -10.74 -5.60 3.86
N SER A 354 -10.10 -4.82 4.73
CA SER A 354 -8.69 -4.47 4.59
C SER A 354 -7.77 -5.36 5.42
N ASP A 355 -8.32 -6.12 6.36
CA ASP A 355 -7.62 -6.91 7.38
C ASP A 355 -6.66 -6.07 8.25
N THR A 356 -6.81 -4.74 8.24
CA THR A 356 -5.97 -3.84 9.05
C THR A 356 -6.42 -3.85 10.49
N ILE A 357 -5.48 -3.70 11.42
CA ILE A 357 -5.80 -3.59 12.84
C ILE A 357 -6.70 -2.37 13.10
N VAL A 358 -7.59 -2.53 14.08
CA VAL A 358 -8.35 -1.44 14.67
C VAL A 358 -7.67 -1.01 15.96
N ILE A 359 -7.59 0.29 16.19
CA ILE A 359 -6.94 0.89 17.35
C ILE A 359 -7.87 1.84 18.09
N GLU A 360 -7.56 2.11 19.35
CA GLU A 360 -8.25 3.07 20.20
C GLU A 360 -7.25 3.93 20.99
N PRO A 361 -7.60 5.17 21.38
CA PRO A 361 -6.74 6.03 22.17
C PRO A 361 -6.30 5.34 23.48
N PHE A 362 -5.03 5.50 23.85
CA PHE A 362 -4.46 4.86 25.03
C PHE A 362 -3.77 5.86 25.97
N GLU A 363 -2.70 6.49 25.51
CA GLU A 363 -1.91 7.43 26.30
C GLU A 363 -1.77 8.74 25.54
N THR A 364 -1.77 9.85 26.27
CA THR A 364 -1.54 11.18 25.70
C THR A 364 -0.12 11.63 25.98
N CYS A 365 0.46 12.39 25.05
CA CYS A 365 1.78 13.00 25.23
C CYS A 365 2.92 11.98 25.54
N THR A 366 2.93 10.82 24.90
CA THR A 366 4.06 9.87 24.96
C THR A 366 5.27 10.42 24.18
N CYS A 367 6.48 10.22 24.71
CA CYS A 367 7.73 10.72 24.12
C CYS A 367 8.48 9.63 23.34
N PHE A 368 9.01 10.00 22.16
CA PHE A 368 9.80 9.15 21.28
C PHE A 368 10.98 9.94 20.72
N GLN A 369 12.00 9.26 20.17
CA GLN A 369 12.98 9.93 19.33
C GLN A 369 12.44 10.10 17.92
N VAL A 370 12.90 11.14 17.22
CA VAL A 370 12.50 11.36 15.82
C VAL A 370 12.86 10.17 14.92
N GLN A 371 13.96 9.47 15.21
CA GLN A 371 14.41 8.29 14.48
C GLN A 371 13.45 7.09 14.61
N ASP A 372 12.61 7.07 15.63
CA ASP A 372 11.67 5.98 15.88
C ASP A 372 10.51 6.03 14.87
N LEU A 373 10.30 7.17 14.18
CA LEU A 373 9.28 7.34 13.15
C LEU A 373 9.60 6.48 11.91
N ILE A 374 8.69 5.56 11.60
CA ILE A 374 8.87 4.57 10.54
C ILE A 374 8.25 5.03 9.22
N ARG A 375 6.96 5.31 9.27
CA ARG A 375 6.11 5.66 8.11
C ARG A 375 4.83 6.32 8.58
N LYS A 376 4.19 7.08 7.68
CA LYS A 376 2.87 7.67 7.93
C LYS A 376 1.75 6.65 7.75
N VAL A 377 0.69 6.83 8.52
CA VAL A 377 -0.57 6.11 8.40
C VAL A 377 -1.73 7.13 8.41
N MET A 378 -2.94 6.67 8.18
CA MET A 378 -4.16 7.49 8.36
C MET A 378 -5.14 6.72 9.26
N LEU A 379 -5.84 7.42 10.14
CA LEU A 379 -6.78 6.83 11.09
C LEU A 379 -8.23 7.00 10.63
N TYR A 380 -8.77 6.00 9.93
CA TYR A 380 -10.15 6.04 9.43
C TYR A 380 -11.15 5.81 10.57
N PRO A 381 -12.14 6.69 10.80
CA PRO A 381 -13.15 6.48 11.84
C PRO A 381 -14.00 5.24 11.55
N PHE A 382 -13.86 4.20 12.37
CA PHE A 382 -14.52 2.91 12.16
C PHE A 382 -15.72 2.75 13.11
N GLN A 383 -15.48 2.90 14.42
CA GLN A 383 -16.52 2.88 15.46
C GLN A 383 -16.29 4.07 16.40
N PRO A 384 -17.27 4.45 17.24
CA PRO A 384 -17.07 5.52 18.22
C PRO A 384 -15.81 5.27 19.08
N GLY A 385 -14.82 6.16 18.95
CA GLY A 385 -13.54 6.05 19.66
C GLY A 385 -12.55 5.02 19.10
N LYS A 386 -12.87 4.33 17.99
CA LYS A 386 -11.99 3.34 17.35
C LYS A 386 -11.71 3.69 15.90
N PHE A 387 -10.47 3.45 15.49
CA PHE A 387 -9.97 3.80 14.17
C PHE A 387 -9.40 2.59 13.46
N ALA A 388 -9.78 2.39 12.20
CA ALA A 388 -9.12 1.44 11.33
C ALA A 388 -7.85 2.08 10.74
N VAL A 389 -6.74 1.35 10.79
CA VAL A 389 -5.44 1.87 10.35
C VAL A 389 -5.30 1.74 8.84
N VAL A 390 -5.24 2.86 8.15
CA VAL A 390 -4.90 2.91 6.73
C VAL A 390 -3.39 3.03 6.61
N ASP A 391 -2.72 1.99 6.13
CA ASP A 391 -1.26 1.97 5.95
C ASP A 391 -0.89 1.79 4.48
N PRO A 392 -0.73 2.89 3.71
CA PRO A 392 -0.37 2.84 2.30
C PRO A 392 1.01 2.22 2.04
N MET A 393 1.85 2.10 3.07
CA MET A 393 3.24 1.64 2.98
C MET A 393 3.46 0.34 3.77
N ARG A 394 2.41 -0.44 4.01
CA ARG A 394 2.51 -1.71 4.72
C ARG A 394 3.40 -2.70 3.98
N SER A 395 4.14 -3.50 4.75
CA SER A 395 5.06 -4.51 4.22
C SER A 395 4.36 -5.79 3.77
N ARG A 396 3.19 -6.09 4.33
CA ARG A 396 2.41 -7.29 4.02
C ARG A 396 1.07 -6.88 3.42
N ILE A 397 0.84 -7.32 2.18
CA ILE A 397 -0.43 -7.17 1.50
C ILE A 397 -1.36 -8.31 1.97
N PRO A 398 -2.55 -8.02 2.52
CA PRO A 398 -3.54 -9.04 2.79
C PRO A 398 -4.12 -9.49 1.46
N ILE A 399 -3.75 -10.69 1.04
CA ILE A 399 -4.20 -11.27 -0.23
C ILE A 399 -5.52 -12.00 0.05
N PRO A 400 -6.64 -11.65 -0.62
CA PRO A 400 -7.86 -12.45 -0.52
C PRO A 400 -7.56 -13.87 -0.97
N GLN A 401 -8.23 -14.89 -0.39
CA GLN A 401 -8.02 -16.28 -0.80
C GLN A 401 -8.18 -16.39 -2.32
N VAL A 402 -7.07 -16.62 -3.02
CA VAL A 402 -7.07 -16.63 -4.49
C VAL A 402 -7.42 -18.03 -4.96
N LEU A 403 -8.72 -18.33 -5.00
CA LEU A 403 -9.21 -19.45 -5.78
C LEU A 403 -9.35 -18.98 -7.23
N VAL A 404 -8.48 -19.48 -8.09
CA VAL A 404 -8.66 -19.38 -9.54
C VAL A 404 -9.59 -20.53 -9.91
N PRO A 405 -10.86 -20.26 -10.28
CA PRO A 405 -11.79 -21.33 -10.60
C PRO A 405 -11.22 -22.16 -11.74
N VAL A 406 -11.12 -23.44 -11.43
CA VAL A 406 -10.61 -24.44 -12.33
C VAL A 406 -11.79 -24.95 -13.14
N SER A 407 -11.60 -25.15 -14.43
CA SER A 407 -12.61 -25.75 -15.31
C SER A 407 -12.29 -27.23 -15.47
N PRO A 408 -12.72 -28.09 -14.52
CA PRO A 408 -12.41 -29.51 -14.56
C PRO A 408 -12.99 -30.18 -15.80
N GLN A 409 -12.24 -31.12 -16.36
CA GLN A 409 -12.67 -32.00 -17.44
C GLN A 409 -12.91 -33.41 -16.92
N VAL A 410 -13.74 -34.16 -17.64
CA VAL A 410 -13.99 -35.57 -17.33
C VAL A 410 -12.67 -36.35 -17.43
N GLY A 411 -12.36 -37.12 -16.39
CA GLY A 411 -11.13 -37.90 -16.26
C GLY A 411 -10.01 -37.19 -15.50
N GLU A 412 -10.17 -35.93 -15.13
CA GLU A 412 -9.18 -35.24 -14.29
C GLU A 412 -9.34 -35.58 -12.81
N MET A 413 -8.23 -35.53 -12.08
CA MET A 413 -8.22 -35.55 -10.63
C MET A 413 -8.18 -34.12 -10.10
N VAL A 414 -9.08 -33.78 -9.17
CA VAL A 414 -9.16 -32.45 -8.58
C VAL A 414 -8.98 -32.46 -7.07
N SER A 415 -8.46 -31.36 -6.52
CA SER A 415 -8.45 -31.06 -5.10
C SER A 415 -9.72 -30.30 -4.72
N VAL A 416 -10.51 -30.83 -3.79
CA VAL A 416 -11.77 -30.24 -3.33
C VAL A 416 -11.64 -29.84 -1.86
N GLN A 417 -11.98 -28.59 -1.52
CA GLN A 417 -11.99 -28.09 -0.14
C GLN A 417 -13.26 -28.57 0.58
N GLY A 418 -13.07 -29.31 1.67
CA GLY A 418 -14.13 -29.72 2.60
C GLY A 418 -14.43 -28.66 3.67
N GLY A 419 -15.35 -28.98 4.57
CA GLY A 419 -15.83 -28.05 5.61
C GLY A 419 -14.78 -27.57 6.61
N ASP A 420 -13.76 -28.38 6.89
CA ASP A 420 -12.70 -28.09 7.89
C ASP A 420 -11.36 -27.67 7.24
N GLU A 421 -11.41 -27.01 6.07
CA GLU A 421 -10.23 -26.71 5.23
C GLU A 421 -9.43 -27.93 4.75
N GLU A 422 -9.90 -29.14 5.03
CA GLU A 422 -9.31 -30.38 4.55
C GLU A 422 -9.46 -30.50 3.04
N LEU A 423 -8.37 -30.86 2.36
CA LEU A 423 -8.35 -31.04 0.91
C LEU A 423 -8.57 -32.50 0.53
N TRP A 424 -9.72 -32.76 -0.05
CA TRP A 424 -10.13 -34.05 -0.59
C TRP A 424 -9.68 -34.21 -2.04
N ARG A 425 -9.49 -35.45 -2.50
CA ARG A 425 -9.16 -35.75 -3.90
C ARG A 425 -10.36 -36.37 -4.58
N ALA A 426 -10.79 -35.85 -5.71
CA ALA A 426 -11.93 -36.36 -6.44
C ALA A 426 -11.62 -36.56 -7.92
N GLU A 427 -12.05 -37.69 -8.48
CA GLU A 427 -12.06 -37.92 -9.93
C GLU A 427 -13.32 -37.31 -10.54
N VAL A 428 -13.14 -36.49 -11.56
CA VAL A 428 -14.23 -35.87 -12.31
C VAL A 428 -14.79 -36.87 -13.32
N ARG A 429 -16.09 -37.14 -13.25
CA ARG A 429 -16.76 -38.11 -14.13
C ARG A 429 -17.90 -37.51 -14.94
N ALA A 430 -18.48 -36.42 -14.47
CA ALA A 430 -19.41 -35.59 -15.23
C ALA A 430 -19.22 -34.13 -14.85
N VAL A 431 -19.48 -33.23 -15.80
CA VAL A 431 -19.37 -31.78 -15.63
C VAL A 431 -20.65 -31.14 -16.14
N ASP A 432 -21.27 -30.32 -15.30
CA ASP A 432 -22.39 -29.45 -15.67
C ASP A 432 -21.90 -28.00 -15.62
N HIS A 433 -21.58 -27.45 -16.79
CA HIS A 433 -21.13 -26.07 -16.93
C HIS A 433 -22.24 -25.05 -16.66
N GLY A 434 -23.51 -25.42 -16.85
CA GLY A 434 -24.64 -24.52 -16.63
C GLY A 434 -24.85 -24.26 -15.13
N HIS A 435 -24.79 -25.31 -14.32
CA HIS A 435 -24.92 -25.22 -12.86
C HIS A 435 -23.57 -25.11 -12.14
N LYS A 436 -22.44 -25.09 -12.87
CA LYS A 436 -21.07 -25.08 -12.33
C LYS A 436 -20.83 -26.17 -11.29
N THR A 437 -21.23 -27.40 -11.61
CA THR A 437 -21.02 -28.55 -10.74
C THR A 437 -20.27 -29.66 -11.46
N ILE A 438 -19.51 -30.44 -10.71
CA ILE A 438 -18.97 -31.72 -11.14
C ILE A 438 -19.63 -32.84 -10.37
N ARG A 439 -19.68 -34.03 -10.98
CA ARG A 439 -19.96 -35.26 -10.26
C ARG A 439 -18.74 -36.17 -10.34
N GLY A 440 -18.38 -36.77 -9.21
CA GLY A 440 -17.13 -37.49 -9.08
C GLY A 440 -17.09 -38.48 -7.94
N TYR A 441 -15.97 -39.21 -7.84
CA TYR A 441 -15.70 -40.11 -6.73
C TYR A 441 -14.51 -39.60 -5.93
N PHE A 442 -14.58 -39.68 -4.60
CA PHE A 442 -13.46 -39.36 -3.74
C PHE A 442 -12.41 -40.47 -3.67
N PHE A 443 -11.17 -40.05 -3.49
CA PHE A 443 -9.98 -40.88 -3.44
C PHE A 443 -9.23 -40.66 -2.13
N VAL A 444 -8.72 -41.75 -1.59
CA VAL A 444 -7.90 -41.81 -0.37
C VAL A 444 -6.55 -42.43 -0.66
N LYS A 445 -5.58 -42.19 0.21
CA LYS A 445 -4.24 -42.78 0.08
C LYS A 445 -4.31 -44.30 0.07
N HIS A 446 -3.58 -44.94 -0.84
CA HIS A 446 -3.43 -46.40 -0.86
C HIS A 446 -2.73 -46.89 0.42
N HIS A 447 -3.00 -48.13 0.83
CA HIS A 447 -2.44 -48.68 2.08
C HIS A 447 -0.90 -48.77 2.06
N GLN A 448 -0.30 -48.89 0.87
CA GLN A 448 1.14 -48.81 0.60
C GLN A 448 1.61 -47.41 0.14
N TRP A 449 0.95 -46.34 0.60
CA TRP A 449 1.24 -44.96 0.18
C TRP A 449 2.74 -44.64 0.18
N ASN A 450 3.45 -45.02 1.25
CA ASN A 450 4.87 -44.74 1.42
C ASN A 450 5.76 -45.34 0.31
N GLU A 451 5.29 -46.38 -0.39
CA GLU A 451 6.03 -47.09 -1.44
C GLU A 451 5.57 -46.69 -2.84
N ASN A 452 4.26 -46.53 -3.05
CA ASN A 452 3.70 -46.38 -4.39
C ASN A 452 3.13 -44.99 -4.71
N GLN A 453 2.86 -44.18 -3.68
CA GLN A 453 2.22 -42.86 -3.78
C GLN A 453 0.91 -42.88 -4.60
N LEU A 454 0.16 -43.99 -4.53
CA LEU A 454 -1.09 -44.15 -5.27
C LEU A 454 -2.31 -43.70 -4.47
N TRP A 455 -3.23 -43.04 -5.15
CA TRP A 455 -4.57 -42.77 -4.67
C TRP A 455 -5.52 -43.86 -5.16
N LYS A 456 -6.39 -44.35 -4.26
CA LYS A 456 -7.44 -45.31 -4.58
C LYS A 456 -8.81 -44.72 -4.28
N ARG A 457 -9.83 -45.12 -5.03
CA ARG A 457 -11.21 -44.74 -4.74
C ARG A 457 -11.59 -45.14 -3.31
N GLU A 458 -12.21 -44.23 -2.57
CA GLU A 458 -12.59 -44.42 -1.16
C GLU A 458 -13.52 -45.63 -0.99
N SER A 459 -14.54 -45.73 -1.83
CA SER A 459 -15.46 -46.87 -1.86
C SER A 459 -16.06 -47.09 -3.24
N MET A 460 -16.13 -48.36 -3.66
CA MET A 460 -16.74 -48.78 -4.91
C MET A 460 -18.28 -48.73 -4.87
N GLY A 461 -18.88 -48.69 -3.68
CA GLY A 461 -20.34 -48.69 -3.48
C GLY A 461 -20.96 -47.31 -3.26
N HIS A 462 -20.16 -46.25 -3.07
CA HIS A 462 -20.68 -44.89 -2.91
C HIS A 462 -21.15 -44.31 -4.24
N ALA A 463 -22.31 -43.65 -4.20
CA ALA A 463 -22.81 -42.84 -5.30
C ALA A 463 -21.87 -41.67 -5.58
N MET A 464 -21.96 -41.13 -6.79
CA MET A 464 -21.17 -39.97 -7.17
C MET A 464 -21.64 -38.72 -6.42
N ASP A 465 -20.69 -38.05 -5.77
CA ASP A 465 -20.93 -36.80 -5.08
C ASP A 465 -20.94 -35.64 -6.06
N THR A 466 -21.77 -34.64 -5.76
CA THR A 466 -21.87 -33.41 -6.56
C THR A 466 -21.12 -32.30 -5.85
N ASN A 467 -20.11 -31.74 -6.51
CA ASN A 467 -19.29 -30.67 -5.96
C ASN A 467 -19.43 -29.43 -6.84
N HIS A 468 -19.55 -28.26 -6.22
CA HIS A 468 -19.62 -26.99 -6.95
C HIS A 468 -18.20 -26.55 -7.37
N PHE A 469 -18.05 -25.85 -8.49
CA PHE A 469 -16.73 -25.39 -8.96
C PHE A 469 -16.00 -24.53 -7.91
N LYS A 470 -16.75 -23.79 -7.09
CA LYS A 470 -16.21 -22.98 -5.98
C LYS A 470 -15.50 -23.79 -4.89
N SER A 471 -15.77 -25.09 -4.74
CA SER A 471 -15.04 -25.93 -3.79
C SER A 471 -13.78 -26.57 -4.40
N ILE A 472 -13.53 -26.38 -5.69
CA ILE A 472 -12.35 -26.93 -6.37
C ILE A 472 -11.17 -25.97 -6.24
N VAL A 473 -10.09 -26.45 -5.65
CA VAL A 473 -8.87 -25.67 -5.39
C VAL A 473 -7.86 -25.79 -6.53
N SER A 474 -7.72 -26.98 -7.13
CA SER A 474 -6.76 -27.23 -8.23
C SER A 474 -7.13 -28.50 -9.01
N ILE A 475 -6.71 -28.59 -10.28
CA ILE A 475 -6.49 -29.87 -10.96
C ILE A 475 -5.13 -30.40 -10.48
N LEU A 476 -5.05 -31.70 -10.23
CA LEU A 476 -3.81 -32.36 -9.83
C LEU A 476 -3.08 -32.88 -11.08
N ASP A 477 -1.78 -32.64 -11.13
CA ASP A 477 -0.90 -33.31 -12.09
C ASP A 477 -0.72 -34.77 -11.67
N GLY A 478 -0.75 -35.68 -12.64
CA GLY A 478 -0.62 -37.11 -12.39
C GLY A 478 -1.07 -37.96 -13.56
N GLN A 479 -1.07 -39.28 -13.35
CA GLN A 479 -1.48 -40.25 -14.37
C GLN A 479 -2.32 -41.38 -13.78
N TRP A 480 -3.29 -41.85 -14.56
CA TRP A 480 -4.09 -43.03 -14.23
C TRP A 480 -3.29 -44.32 -14.46
N HIS A 481 -3.14 -45.11 -13.40
CA HIS A 481 -2.62 -46.47 -13.43
C HIS A 481 -3.76 -47.45 -13.16
N GLY A 482 -4.58 -47.71 -14.19
CA GLY A 482 -5.80 -48.49 -14.04
C GLY A 482 -6.82 -47.75 -13.15
N PRO A 483 -7.33 -48.33 -12.05
CA PRO A 483 -8.26 -47.65 -11.15
C PRO A 483 -7.58 -46.72 -10.13
N TYR A 484 -6.26 -46.60 -10.18
CA TYR A 484 -5.47 -45.78 -9.24
C TYR A 484 -4.94 -44.53 -9.93
N TRP A 485 -4.81 -43.45 -9.17
CA TRP A 485 -4.17 -42.21 -9.62
C TRP A 485 -2.81 -42.07 -8.97
N LYS A 486 -1.79 -41.67 -9.74
CA LYS A 486 -0.44 -41.41 -9.24
C LYS A 486 -0.09 -39.95 -9.40
#